data_AF-A0A7C1KLR8-F1
#
_entry.id   AF-A0A7C1KLR8-F1
#
_cell.length_a   1.000
_cell.length_b   1.000
_cell.length_c   1.000
_cell.angle_alpha   90.00
_cell.angle_beta   90.00
_cell.angle_gamma   90.00
#
_symmetry.space_group_name_H-M   'P 1'
#
loop_
_entity.id
_entity.type
_entity.pdbx_description
1 polymer ?
#
loop_
_entity_poly.entity_id
_entity_poly.type
_entity_poly.pdbx_seq_one_letter_code
_entity_poly.pdbx_strand_id
1 'polypeptide(L)' 'KQLSKGQILEVLCDYEPAAENTIPNFCRKKGCPFEVEAVKGGKLWKIKIEKTG' A
#
# COMPACT_ATOMS: atom_id res chain seq x y z
N LYS A 1 1.46 -17.35 1.13
CA LYS A 1 0.31 -17.38 2.08
C LYS A 1 -0.77 -16.46 1.53
N GLN A 2 -1.99 -16.94 1.33
CA GLN A 2 -3.10 -16.10 0.86
C GLN A 2 -3.64 -15.28 2.03
N LEU A 3 -3.65 -13.95 1.91
CA LEU A 3 -4.33 -13.07 2.85
C LEU A 3 -5.85 -13.29 2.75
N SER A 4 -6.49 -13.51 3.89
CA SER A 4 -7.93 -13.61 4.08
C SER A 4 -8.63 -12.27 3.83
N LYS A 5 -9.92 -12.34 3.52
CA LYS A 5 -10.79 -11.17 3.30
C LYS A 5 -10.83 -10.30 4.56
N GLY A 6 -10.70 -8.98 4.41
CA GLY A 6 -10.71 -8.02 5.52
C GLY A 6 -9.37 -7.87 6.25
N GLN A 7 -8.29 -8.48 5.75
CA GLN A 7 -6.95 -8.21 6.27
C GLN A 7 -6.38 -6.92 5.67
N ILE A 8 -5.79 -6.10 6.53
CA ILE A 8 -5.05 -4.91 6.13
C ILE A 8 -3.58 -5.30 6.00
N LEU A 9 -2.99 -5.06 4.83
CA LEU A 9 -1.57 -5.21 4.57
C LEU A 9 -0.89 -3.85 4.74
N GLU A 10 -0.02 -3.74 5.74
CA GLU A 10 0.81 -2.56 5.93
C GLU A 10 2.17 -2.78 5.26
N VAL A 11 2.50 -1.92 4.30
CA VAL A 11 3.76 -1.92 3.55
C VAL A 11 4.55 -0.69 3.95
N LEU A 12 5.77 -0.88 4.43
CA LEU A 12 6.73 0.20 4.64
C LEU A 12 7.69 0.22 3.45
N CYS A 13 7.77 1.36 2.79
CA CYS A 13 8.62 1.56 1.62
C CYS A 13 9.50 2.78 1.85
N ASP A 14 10.78 2.69 1.53
CA ASP A 14 11.75 3.78 1.59
C ASP A 14 12.05 4.37 0.20
N TYR A 15 11.33 3.90 -0.83
CA TYR A 15 11.50 4.31 -2.22
C TYR A 15 10.24 5.00 -2.76
N GLU A 16 10.31 6.32 -2.90
CA GLU A 16 9.21 7.20 -3.32
C GLU A 16 8.46 6.69 -4.58
N PRO A 17 9.14 6.32 -5.69
CA PRO A 17 8.43 5.95 -6.92
C PRO A 17 7.61 4.67 -6.75
N ALA A 18 8.07 3.74 -5.90
CA ALA A 18 7.30 2.53 -5.61
C ALA A 18 6.08 2.84 -4.75
N ALA A 19 6.23 3.71 -3.76
CA ALA A 19 5.15 4.10 -2.86
C ALA A 19 4.04 4.92 -3.55
N GLU A 20 4.41 5.80 -4.49
CA GLU A 20 3.47 6.72 -5.14
C GLU A 20 2.94 6.22 -6.48
N ASN A 21 3.71 5.44 -7.24
CA ASN A 21 3.28 4.94 -8.55
C ASN A 21 3.00 3.44 -8.53
N THR A 22 4.00 2.62 -8.18
CA THR A 22 3.92 1.16 -8.40
C THR A 22 2.85 0.50 -7.52
N ILE A 23 2.88 0.75 -6.21
CA ILE A 23 1.95 0.13 -5.25
C ILE A 23 0.51 0.62 -5.47
N PRO A 24 0.26 1.95 -5.58
CA PRO A 24 -1.07 2.47 -5.90
C PRO A 24 -1.63 1.91 -7.20
N ASN A 25 -0.81 1.84 -8.25
CA ASN A 25 -1.25 1.31 -9.55
C ASN A 25 -1.62 -0.18 -9.46
N PHE A 26 -0.86 -0.97 -8.68
CA PHE A 26 -1.20 -2.37 -8.42
C PHE A 26 -2.54 -2.52 -7.67
N CYS A 27 -2.77 -1.71 -6.64
CA CYS A 27 -4.02 -1.73 -5.88
C CYS A 27 -5.22 -1.27 -6.73
N ARG A 28 -5.06 -0.21 -7.54
CA ARG A 28 -6.09 0.25 -8.49
C ARG A 28 -6.43 -0.83 -9.52
N LYS A 29 -5.43 -1.55 -10.05
CA LYS A 29 -5.65 -2.68 -10.97
C LYS A 29 -6.40 -3.84 -10.33
N LYS A 30 -6.16 -4.12 -9.05
CA LYS A 30 -6.87 -5.18 -8.31
C LYS A 30 -8.22 -4.75 -7.73
N GLY A 31 -8.53 -3.45 -7.75
CA GLY A 31 -9.75 -2.92 -7.12
C GLY A 31 -9.71 -3.00 -5.59
N CYS A 32 -8.52 -3.00 -4.99
CA CYS A 32 -8.38 -3.01 -3.54
C CYS A 32 -8.24 -1.57 -3.01
N PRO A 33 -8.97 -1.18 -1.94
CA PRO A 33 -8.76 0.08 -1.26
C PRO A 33 -7.33 0.16 -0.70
N PHE A 34 -6.72 1.32 -0.83
CA PHE A 34 -5.39 1.57 -0.25
C PHE A 34 -5.25 3.02 0.19
N GLU A 35 -4.39 3.24 1.18
CA GLU A 35 -4.00 4.54 1.70
C GLU A 35 -2.48 4.64 1.73
N VAL A 36 -1.91 5.79 1.34
CA VAL A 36 -0.48 6.07 1.38
C VAL A 36 -0.23 7.23 2.32
N GLU A 37 0.64 7.04 3.30
CA GLU A 37 1.04 8.06 4.26
C GLU A 37 2.56 8.23 4.25
N ALA A 38 3.05 9.45 3.99
CA ALA A 38 4.47 9.75 4.14
C ALA A 38 4.81 9.91 5.64
N VAL A 39 5.69 9.06 6.14
CA VAL A 39 6.16 9.07 7.53
C VAL A 39 7.64 9.46 7.59
N LYS A 40 8.11 9.86 8.77
CA LYS A 40 9.49 10.36 8.98
C LYS A 40 9.89 11.51 8.04
N GLY A 41 8.95 12.41 7.73
CA GLY A 41 9.20 13.60 6.91
C GLY A 41 9.52 13.29 5.44
N GLY A 42 8.89 12.26 4.87
CA GLY A 42 9.06 11.89 3.44
C GLY A 42 10.26 10.99 3.17
N LYS A 43 10.85 10.36 4.20
CA LYS A 43 11.92 9.35 4.03
C LYS A 43 11.38 7.92 3.99
N LEU A 44 10.13 7.73 4.38
CA LEU A 44 9.50 6.43 4.44
C LEU A 44 8.01 6.62 4.14
N TRP A 45 7.42 5.71 3.40
CA TRP A 45 6.01 5.68 3.08
C TRP A 45 5.39 4.45 3.72
N LYS A 46 4.26 4.68 4.37
CA LYS A 46 3.42 3.65 4.94
C LYS A 46 2.19 3.49 4.06
N ILE A 47 2.14 2.41 3.30
CA ILE A 47 0.98 2.07 2.48
C ILE A 47 0.13 1.04 3.23
N LYS A 48 -1.14 1.33 3.47
CA LYS A 48 -2.12 0.39 3.99
C LYS A 48 -2.99 -0.09 2.85
N ILE A 49 -3.05 -1.38 2.61
CA ILE A 49 -3.86 -1.97 1.55
C ILE A 49 -4.91 -2.85 2.20
N GLU A 50 -6.18 -2.49 2.05
CA GLU A 50 -7.27 -3.34 2.50
C GLU A 50 -7.53 -4.42 1.46
N LYS A 51 -7.44 -5.67 1.88
CA LYS A 51 -7.81 -6.78 1.00
C LYS A 51 -9.31 -7.02 1.06
N THR A 52 -10.03 -6.36 0.17
CA THR A 52 -11.43 -6.69 -0.15
C THR A 52 -11.41 -7.91 -1.07
N GLY A 53 -11.47 -9.10 -0.49
CA GLY A 53 -11.60 -10.35 -1.24
C GLY A 53 -13.03 -10.83 -1.27
#